data_AF-A0A9D4TCK7-F1
#
_entry.id   AF-A0A9D4TCK7-F1
#
_cell.length_a   1.000
_cell.length_b   1.000
_cell.length_c   1.000
_cell.angle_alpha   90.00
_cell.angle_beta   90.00
_cell.angle_gamma   90.00
#
_symmetry.space_group_name_H-M   'P 1'
#
loop_
_entity.id
_entity.type
_entity.pdbx_description
1 polymer ?
#
loop_
_entity_poly.entity_id
_entity_poly.type
_entity_poly.pdbx_seq_one_letter_code
_entity_poly.pdbx_strand_id
1 'polypeptide(L)'
;MDADARGTKNRRRKPGGTLGSYLNLSNQPLPSDKEKLLRSGPKFCLPSRLPPVNLLSLSRKVAAYVPEESKGTCVGECVSVVSRFGLQSSRTGNTGVLVDFLAASGLTAVVSDKEGFIVIMEKGTFFEKGASAVDKNFHRVRDEQTKGVVWRRS
;
A
#
# COMPACT_ATOMS: atom_id res chain seq x y z
N MET A 1 8.22 32.82 46.73
CA MET A 1 6.88 32.94 46.11
C MET A 1 7.05 32.80 44.62
N ASP A 2 7.02 31.53 44.22
CA ASP A 2 6.39 30.97 43.02
C ASP A 2 6.73 31.53 41.65
N ALA A 3 7.71 30.86 41.03
CA ALA A 3 7.78 30.69 39.58
C ALA A 3 6.78 29.58 39.19
N ASP A 4 5.91 29.83 38.20
CA ASP A 4 5.18 28.74 37.59
C ASP A 4 5.03 28.89 36.07
N ALA A 5 5.06 27.73 35.43
CA ALA A 5 5.68 27.49 34.15
C ALA A 5 4.71 27.57 32.96
N ARG A 6 5.30 27.95 31.83
CA ARG A 6 4.73 27.96 30.48
C ARG A 6 4.23 26.56 30.07
N GLY A 7 2.92 26.41 29.90
CA GLY A 7 2.30 25.26 29.23
C GLY A 7 2.08 25.51 27.74
N THR A 8 3.12 25.42 26.90
CA THR A 8 2.96 25.43 25.44
C THR A 8 2.38 24.09 24.97
N LYS A 9 1.08 24.08 24.67
CA LYS A 9 0.40 22.95 24.05
C LYS A 9 0.97 22.72 22.65
N ASN A 10 1.87 21.75 22.52
CA ASN A 10 2.37 21.24 21.23
C ASN A 10 1.22 20.60 20.44
N ARG A 11 0.55 21.42 19.63
CA ARG A 11 -0.49 21.01 18.70
C ARG A 11 0.19 20.23 17.57
N ARG A 12 0.27 18.90 17.73
CA ARG A 12 0.77 17.98 16.69
C ARG A 12 -0.01 18.23 15.40
N ARG A 13 0.61 18.91 14.44
CA ARG A 13 0.08 19.05 13.08
C ARG A 13 0.00 17.64 12.50
N LYS A 14 -1.23 17.16 12.27
CA LYS A 14 -1.46 15.93 11.52
C LYS A 14 -1.07 16.23 10.07
N PRO A 15 -0.08 15.53 9.48
CA PRO A 15 0.14 15.63 8.05
C PRO A 15 -1.10 15.00 7.39
N GLY A 16 -1.98 15.84 6.84
CA GLY A 16 -3.12 15.36 6.07
C GLY A 16 -2.59 14.70 4.81
N GLY A 17 -2.64 13.37 4.76
CA GLY A 17 -2.30 12.63 3.56
C GLY A 17 -3.49 12.66 2.61
N THR A 18 -3.36 13.33 1.47
CA THR A 18 -4.34 13.19 0.39
C THR A 18 -4.36 11.73 -0.09
N LEU A 19 -5.53 11.16 -0.38
CA LEU A 19 -5.63 9.82 -0.98
C LEU A 19 -4.73 9.73 -2.22
N GLY A 20 -3.93 8.66 -2.34
CA GLY A 20 -2.93 8.52 -3.41
C GLY A 20 -1.62 9.26 -3.15
N SER A 21 -1.42 9.84 -1.96
CA SER A 21 -0.14 10.41 -1.55
C SER A 21 0.77 9.35 -0.91
N TYR A 22 2.05 9.70 -0.77
CA TYR A 22 2.96 9.00 0.13
C TYR A 22 3.58 10.03 1.08
N LEU A 23 3.87 9.61 2.31
CA LEU A 23 4.53 10.44 3.32
C LEU A 23 5.90 9.86 3.58
N ASN A 24 6.95 10.61 3.23
CA ASN A 24 8.30 10.24 3.60
C ASN A 24 8.65 10.83 4.97
N LEU A 25 8.85 9.95 5.94
CA LEU A 25 9.37 10.28 7.27
C LEU A 25 10.86 9.97 7.40
N SER A 26 11.49 9.40 6.36
CA SER A 26 12.94 9.36 6.29
C SER A 26 13.44 10.70 5.77
N ASN A 27 14.56 11.18 6.31
CA ASN A 27 15.23 12.36 5.78
C ASN A 27 16.00 12.05 4.48
N GLN A 28 15.69 10.92 3.83
CA GLN A 28 16.37 10.45 2.63
C GLN A 28 15.51 10.72 1.38
N PRO A 29 16.06 11.35 0.33
CA PRO A 29 15.33 11.58 -0.90
C PRO A 29 15.07 10.27 -1.66
N LEU A 30 13.90 10.16 -2.27
CA LEU A 30 13.52 9.01 -3.11
C LEU A 30 13.79 9.34 -4.59
N PRO A 31 14.24 8.38 -5.40
CA PRO A 31 14.34 8.59 -6.84
C PRO A 31 12.96 8.90 -7.46
N SER A 32 12.92 9.83 -8.44
CA SER A 32 11.67 10.29 -9.11
C SER A 32 10.74 9.15 -9.53
N ASP A 33 11.32 8.07 -10.05
CA ASP A 33 10.55 6.96 -10.62
C ASP A 33 9.88 6.11 -9.53
N LYS A 34 10.53 6.03 -8.36
CA LYS A 34 9.99 5.36 -7.16
C LYS A 34 8.91 6.21 -6.51
N GLU A 35 9.09 7.53 -6.48
CA GLU A 35 8.05 8.45 -6.00
C GLU A 35 6.78 8.37 -6.82
N LYS A 36 6.89 8.38 -8.16
CA LYS A 36 5.74 8.24 -9.06
C LYS A 36 4.97 6.95 -8.81
N LEU A 37 5.70 5.86 -8.53
CA LEU A 37 5.09 4.59 -8.18
C LEU A 37 4.33 4.73 -6.84
N LEU A 38 4.96 5.24 -5.79
CA LEU A 38 4.32 5.41 -4.48
C LEU A 38 3.07 6.32 -4.52
N ARG A 39 3.07 7.36 -5.37
CA ARG A 39 1.90 8.23 -5.61
C ARG A 39 0.73 7.54 -6.34
N SER A 40 0.91 6.33 -6.85
CA SER A 40 -0.22 5.54 -7.35
C SER A 40 -1.07 4.92 -6.24
N GLY A 41 -0.60 4.99 -4.98
CA GLY A 41 -1.32 4.57 -3.78
C GLY A 41 -1.26 3.07 -3.50
N PRO A 42 -1.74 2.63 -2.31
CA PRO A 42 -1.64 1.24 -1.86
C PRO A 42 -2.52 0.27 -2.65
N LYS A 43 -3.60 0.77 -3.27
CA LYS A 43 -4.30 0.07 -4.37
C LYS A 43 -3.53 0.31 -5.67
N PHE A 44 -2.29 -0.17 -5.71
CA PHE A 44 -1.57 -0.32 -6.97
C PHE A 44 -2.46 -1.16 -7.87
N CYS A 45 -3.19 -0.51 -8.78
CA CYS A 45 -3.88 -1.15 -9.89
C CYS A 45 -2.79 -1.72 -10.81
N LEU A 46 -2.16 -2.81 -10.37
CA LEU A 46 -1.38 -3.64 -11.26
C LEU A 46 -2.40 -4.08 -12.32
N PRO A 47 -2.19 -3.73 -13.60
CA PRO A 47 -3.08 -4.21 -14.65
C PRO A 47 -3.15 -5.73 -14.50
N SER A 48 -4.37 -6.28 -14.56
CA SER A 48 -4.59 -7.71 -14.39
C SER A 48 -3.61 -8.47 -15.27
N ARG A 49 -2.74 -9.28 -14.65
CA ARG A 49 -1.74 -10.12 -15.34
C ARG A 49 -2.37 -11.28 -16.12
N LEU A 50 -3.60 -11.11 -16.62
CA LEU A 50 -4.21 -12.12 -17.45
C LEU A 50 -3.50 -12.11 -18.80
N PRO A 51 -2.91 -13.23 -19.23
CA PRO A 51 -2.33 -13.31 -20.55
C PRO A 51 -3.42 -13.02 -21.61
N PRO A 52 -3.06 -12.47 -22.77
CA PRO A 52 -4.02 -12.10 -23.82
C PRO A 52 -5.01 -13.21 -24.18
N VAL A 53 -4.54 -14.47 -24.19
CA VAL A 53 -5.37 -15.66 -24.42
C VAL A 53 -6.48 -15.80 -23.38
N ASN A 54 -6.18 -15.52 -22.11
CA ASN A 54 -7.17 -15.59 -21.03
C ASN A 54 -8.17 -14.43 -21.13
N LEU A 55 -7.74 -13.23 -21.53
CA LEU A 55 -8.65 -12.12 -21.78
C LEU A 55 -9.63 -12.41 -22.93
N LEU A 56 -9.17 -13.06 -23.99
CA LEU A 56 -10.02 -13.53 -25.09
C LEU A 56 -10.97 -14.64 -24.66
N SER A 57 -10.55 -15.53 -23.77
CA SER A 57 -11.46 -16.54 -23.19
C SER A 57 -12.55 -15.88 -22.35
N LEU A 58 -12.21 -14.79 -21.65
CA LEU A 58 -13.11 -14.05 -20.78
C LEU A 58 -14.13 -13.23 -21.59
N SER A 59 -13.71 -12.65 -22.72
CA SER A 59 -14.63 -11.97 -23.63
C SER A 59 -15.71 -12.89 -24.17
N ARG A 60 -15.35 -14.14 -24.51
CA ARG A 60 -16.32 -15.17 -24.95
C ARG A 60 -17.28 -15.56 -23.82
N LYS A 61 -16.79 -15.66 -22.58
CA LYS A 61 -17.65 -15.93 -21.41
C LYS A 61 -18.62 -14.79 -21.14
N VAL A 62 -18.19 -13.54 -21.27
CA VAL A 62 -19.06 -12.37 -21.11
C VAL A 62 -20.10 -12.32 -22.24
N ALA A 63 -19.69 -12.56 -23.48
CA ALA A 63 -20.59 -12.58 -24.63
C ALA A 63 -21.68 -13.66 -24.53
N ALA A 64 -21.47 -14.73 -23.74
CA ALA A 64 -22.50 -15.75 -23.50
C ALA A 64 -23.74 -15.19 -22.78
N TYR A 65 -23.62 -14.08 -22.04
CA TYR A 65 -24.71 -13.42 -21.32
C TYR A 65 -25.39 -12.30 -22.11
N VAL A 66 -24.93 -12.03 -23.34
CA VAL A 66 -25.43 -10.96 -24.21
C VAL A 66 -26.45 -11.53 -25.20
N PRO A 67 -27.50 -10.78 -25.58
CA PRO A 67 -28.42 -11.18 -26.64
C PRO A 67 -27.69 -11.56 -27.94
N GLU A 68 -28.19 -12.58 -28.63
CA GLU A 68 -27.50 -13.23 -29.76
C GLU A 68 -27.10 -12.26 -30.87
N GLU A 69 -27.95 -11.29 -31.16
CA GLU A 69 -27.74 -10.20 -32.12
C GLU A 69 -26.52 -9.33 -31.79
N SER A 70 -26.20 -9.17 -30.51
CA SER A 70 -25.12 -8.30 -30.02
C SER A 70 -23.84 -9.06 -29.64
N LYS A 71 -23.84 -10.40 -29.69
CA LYS A 71 -22.68 -11.22 -29.32
C LYS A 71 -21.46 -10.94 -30.19
N GLY A 72 -21.66 -10.83 -31.51
CA GLY A 72 -20.57 -10.55 -32.46
C GLY A 72 -19.89 -9.21 -32.19
N THR A 73 -20.69 -8.16 -31.94
CA THR A 73 -20.20 -6.83 -31.59
C THR A 73 -19.47 -6.83 -30.25
N CYS A 74 -20.04 -7.47 -29.23
CA CYS A 74 -19.42 -7.58 -27.90
C CYS A 74 -18.03 -8.25 -27.97
N VAL A 75 -17.92 -9.39 -28.67
CA VAL A 75 -16.63 -10.06 -28.86
C VAL A 75 -15.67 -9.20 -29.68
N GLY A 76 -16.16 -8.57 -30.76
CA GLY A 76 -15.35 -7.70 -31.62
C GLY A 76 -14.73 -6.52 -30.88
N GLU A 77 -15.52 -5.83 -30.05
CA GLU A 77 -15.05 -4.75 -29.19
C GLU A 77 -14.01 -5.24 -28.17
N CYS A 78 -14.29 -6.36 -27.51
CA CYS A 78 -13.34 -6.94 -26.56
C CYS A 78 -12.01 -7.32 -27.22
N VAL A 79 -12.05 -7.92 -28.42
CA VAL A 79 -10.85 -8.28 -29.19
C VAL A 79 -10.07 -7.03 -29.59
N SER A 80 -10.76 -5.97 -30.02
CA SER A 80 -10.16 -4.67 -30.37
C SER A 80 -9.45 -4.02 -29.17
N VAL A 81 -10.03 -4.14 -27.98
CA VAL A 81 -9.39 -3.70 -26.74
C VAL A 81 -8.16 -4.56 -26.43
N VAL A 82 -8.29 -5.89 -26.42
CA VAL A 82 -7.17 -6.80 -26.10
C VAL A 82 -6.00 -6.64 -27.08
N SER A 83 -6.25 -6.43 -28.37
CA SER A 83 -5.20 -6.22 -29.37
C SER A 83 -4.44 -4.90 -29.17
N ARG A 84 -5.14 -3.83 -28.77
CA ARG A 84 -4.54 -2.53 -28.42
C ARG A 84 -3.73 -2.60 -27.12
N PHE A 85 -4.23 -3.33 -26.12
CA PHE A 85 -3.56 -3.50 -24.84
C PHE A 85 -2.36 -4.47 -24.90
N GLY A 86 -2.40 -5.50 -25.75
CA GLY A 86 -1.29 -6.46 -25.93
C GLY A 86 0.00 -5.83 -26.47
N LEU A 87 -0.09 -4.66 -27.12
CA LEU A 87 1.07 -3.87 -27.55
C LEU A 87 1.69 -3.04 -26.41
N GLN A 88 0.94 -2.79 -25.34
CA GLN A 88 1.47 -2.18 -24.13
C GLN A 88 2.13 -3.28 -23.29
N SER A 89 3.33 -3.65 -23.74
CA SER A 89 4.27 -4.53 -23.05
C SER A 89 4.13 -4.40 -21.54
N SER A 90 3.88 -5.55 -20.91
CA SER A 90 4.03 -5.79 -19.48
C SER A 90 5.20 -4.96 -18.94
N ARG A 91 4.88 -3.83 -18.31
CA ARG A 91 5.79 -3.24 -17.33
C ARG A 91 5.84 -4.24 -16.20
N THR A 92 6.80 -5.15 -16.30
CA THR A 92 7.23 -6.03 -15.24
C THR A 92 7.29 -5.22 -13.95
N GLY A 93 6.70 -5.77 -12.89
CA GLY A 93 6.33 -5.05 -11.68
C GLY A 93 7.48 -4.22 -11.12
N ASN A 94 7.43 -2.90 -11.37
CA ASN A 94 8.29 -1.91 -10.72
C ASN A 94 8.20 -1.95 -9.19
N THR A 95 7.18 -2.61 -8.65
CA THR A 95 6.99 -2.85 -7.23
C THR A 95 8.11 -3.71 -6.64
N GLY A 96 8.60 -4.74 -7.33
CA GLY A 96 9.72 -5.55 -6.84
C GLY A 96 10.97 -4.70 -6.67
N VAL A 97 11.32 -3.94 -7.72
CA VAL A 97 12.46 -3.01 -7.71
C VAL A 97 12.30 -1.89 -6.67
N LEU A 98 11.07 -1.47 -6.37
CA LEU A 98 10.80 -0.51 -5.28
C LEU A 98 11.03 -1.16 -3.91
N VAL A 99 10.56 -2.38 -3.70
CA VAL A 99 10.76 -3.12 -2.45
C VAL A 99 12.25 -3.38 -2.22
N ASP A 100 12.96 -3.83 -3.25
CA ASP A 100 14.41 -4.08 -3.18
C ASP A 100 15.19 -2.79 -2.87
N PHE A 101 14.82 -1.67 -3.52
CA PHE A 101 15.39 -0.37 -3.22
C PHE A 101 15.16 0.03 -1.76
N LEU A 102 13.92 -0.05 -1.26
CA LEU A 102 13.61 0.32 0.12
C LEU A 102 14.39 -0.55 1.10
N ALA A 103 14.47 -1.86 0.85
CA ALA A 103 15.24 -2.79 1.68
C ALA A 103 16.74 -2.45 1.69
N ALA A 104 17.33 -2.20 0.52
CA ALA A 104 18.74 -1.82 0.39
C ALA A 104 19.07 -0.48 1.06
N SER A 105 18.12 0.47 1.06
CA SER A 105 18.25 1.76 1.73
C SER A 105 17.92 1.74 3.23
N GLY A 106 17.58 0.58 3.81
CA GLY A 106 17.19 0.47 5.22
C GLY A 106 15.84 1.14 5.54
N LEU A 107 15.01 1.34 4.52
CA LEU A 107 13.70 1.95 4.61
C LEU A 107 12.60 0.89 4.64
N THR A 108 11.45 1.25 5.18
CA THR A 108 10.27 0.39 5.25
C THR A 108 9.05 1.21 4.87
N ALA A 109 8.20 0.63 4.01
CA ALA A 109 6.92 1.21 3.61
C ALA A 109 5.78 0.54 4.40
N VAL A 110 4.90 1.35 4.98
CA VAL A 110 3.75 0.91 5.77
C VAL A 110 2.50 1.59 5.25
N VAL A 111 1.40 0.85 5.13
CA VAL A 111 0.10 1.42 4.77
C VAL A 111 -0.51 2.09 6.00
N SER A 112 -0.93 3.34 5.86
CA SER A 112 -1.65 4.05 6.91
C SER A 112 -3.08 3.52 7.03
N ASP A 113 -3.42 2.95 8.20
CA ASP A 113 -4.73 2.35 8.50
C ASP A 113 -5.92 3.31 8.28
N LYS A 114 -5.71 4.63 8.44
CA LYS A 114 -6.80 5.62 8.49
C LYS A 114 -7.05 6.37 7.19
N GLU A 115 -6.09 6.42 6.29
CA GLU A 115 -6.13 7.36 5.16
C GLU A 115 -5.68 6.73 3.83
N GLY A 116 -5.28 5.46 3.82
CA GLY A 116 -4.98 4.75 2.57
C GLY A 116 -3.81 5.35 1.79
N PHE A 117 -2.84 5.95 2.48
CA PHE A 117 -1.57 6.43 1.91
C PHE A 117 -0.39 5.59 2.44
N ILE A 118 0.74 5.65 1.72
CA ILE A 118 1.95 4.88 2.08
C ILE A 118 2.87 5.77 2.90
N VAL A 119 3.34 5.27 4.05
CA VAL A 119 4.33 5.93 4.89
C VAL A 119 5.67 5.24 4.70
N ILE A 120 6.72 6.01 4.36
CA ILE A 120 8.10 5.52 4.30
C ILE A 120 8.83 6.00 5.55
N MET A 121 9.53 5.11 6.22
CA MET A 121 10.34 5.44 7.39
C MET A 121 11.54 4.51 7.49
N GLU A 122 12.53 4.89 8.30
CA GLU A 122 13.66 4.04 8.61
C GLU A 122 13.22 2.81 9.43
N LYS A 123 13.89 1.68 9.19
CA LYS A 123 13.58 0.41 9.86
C LYS A 123 13.67 0.52 11.38
N GLY A 124 14.64 1.28 11.91
CA GLY A 124 14.76 1.54 13.36
C GLY A 124 13.53 2.28 13.92
N THR A 125 13.13 3.37 13.25
CA THR A 125 11.94 4.15 13.62
C THR A 125 10.66 3.30 13.57
N PHE A 126 10.56 2.38 12.60
CA PHE A 126 9.45 1.44 12.51
C PHE A 126 9.37 0.53 13.74
N PHE A 127 10.49 -0.06 14.16
CA PHE A 127 10.53 -0.92 15.35
C PHE A 127 10.20 -0.15 16.64
N GLU A 128 10.75 1.06 16.81
CA GLU A 128 10.47 1.89 17.98
C GLU A 128 9.00 2.28 18.08
N LYS A 129 8.40 2.73 16.97
CA LYS A 129 6.98 3.06 16.91
C LYS A 129 6.10 1.84 17.10
N GLY A 130 6.52 0.70 16.55
CA GLY A 130 5.85 -0.59 16.75
C GLY A 130 5.84 -1.02 18.22
N ALA A 131 7.00 -1.02 18.87
CA ALA A 131 7.12 -1.35 20.30
C ALA A 131 6.28 -0.39 21.16
N SER A 132 6.38 0.91 20.91
CA SER A 132 5.56 1.91 21.61
C SER A 132 4.05 1.72 21.38
N ALA A 133 3.64 1.28 20.19
CA ALA A 133 2.24 0.99 19.90
C ALA A 133 1.77 -0.28 20.63
N VAL A 134 2.63 -1.29 20.75
CA VAL A 134 2.32 -2.50 21.54
C VAL A 134 2.18 -2.12 23.01
N ASP A 135 3.16 -1.45 23.60
CA ASP A 135 3.14 -1.08 25.03
C ASP A 135 1.94 -0.18 25.41
N LYS A 136 1.43 0.61 24.46
CA LYS A 136 0.24 1.46 24.67
C LYS A 136 -1.07 0.71 24.66
N ASN A 137 -1.19 -0.34 23.84
CA ASN A 137 -2.45 -1.04 23.59
C ASN A 137 -2.52 -2.41 24.26
N PHE A 138 -1.40 -2.90 24.78
CA PHE A 138 -1.27 -4.21 25.37
C PHE A 138 -0.52 -4.10 26.68
N HIS A 139 -1.02 -4.77 27.71
CA HIS A 139 -0.31 -4.96 28.95
C HIS A 139 0.30 -6.36 29.00
N ARG A 140 1.50 -6.44 29.57
CA ARG A 140 2.12 -7.73 29.88
C ARG A 140 1.34 -8.38 31.02
N VAL A 141 0.73 -9.51 30.72
CA VAL A 141 0.11 -10.35 31.74
C VAL A 141 1.05 -11.52 31.96
N ARG A 142 1.41 -11.78 33.23
CA ARG A 142 2.07 -13.04 33.58
C ARG A 142 0.99 -14.10 33.51
N ASP A 143 1.17 -15.06 32.61
CA ASP A 143 0.30 -16.21 32.57
C ASP A 143 0.68 -17.11 33.75
N GLU A 144 -0.26 -17.42 34.64
CA GLU A 144 0.02 -18.22 35.83
C GLU A 144 0.14 -19.72 35.48
N GLN A 145 -0.37 -20.14 34.32
CA GLN A 145 -0.39 -21.55 33.90
C GLN A 145 0.82 -21.96 33.05
N THR A 146 1.44 -21.02 32.36
CA THR A 146 2.71 -21.23 31.65
C THR A 146 3.64 -20.12 32.11
N LYS A 147 4.83 -20.43 32.61
CA LYS A 147 5.83 -19.42 33.07
C LYS A 147 6.38 -18.53 31.93
N GLY A 148 5.55 -18.14 30.97
CA GLY A 148 5.83 -17.27 29.84
C GLY A 148 5.07 -15.95 29.95
N VAL A 149 5.53 -14.95 29.21
CA VAL A 149 4.89 -13.63 29.16
C VAL A 149 3.90 -13.60 28.00
N VAL A 150 2.63 -13.34 28.29
CA VAL A 150 1.57 -13.23 27.28
C VAL A 150 1.07 -11.78 27.23
N TRP A 151 0.87 -11.25 26.03
CA TRP A 151 0.34 -9.91 25.83
C TRP A 151 -1.19 -9.99 25.72
N ARG A 152 -1.92 -9.26 26.57
CA ARG A 152 -3.38 -9.12 26.46
C ARG A 152 -3.74 -7.71 26.03
N ARG A 153 -4.77 -7.62 25.18
CA ARG A 153 -5.35 -6.36 24.71
C ARG A 153 -6.03 -5.68 25.89
N SER A 154 -5.76 -4.39 26.08
CA SER A 154 -6.47 -3.55 27.06
C SER A 154 -7.92 -3.33 26.66
#